data_AF-A0A1F1KWZ8-F1
#
_entry.id   AF-A0A1F1KWZ8-F1
#
_cell.length_a   1.000
_cell.length_b   1.000
_cell.length_c   1.000
_cell.angle_alpha   90.00
_cell.angle_beta   90.00
_cell.angle_gamma   90.00
#
_symmetry.space_group_name_H-M   'P 1'
#
loop_
_entity.id
_entity.type
_entity.pdbx_description
1 polymer ?
#
loop_
_entity_poly.entity_id
_entity_poly.type
_entity_poly.pdbx_seq_one_letter_code
_entity_poly.pdbx_strand_id
1 'polypeptide(L)'
;MDVFPDFGGVGGAADLRSIVGALLMFVLVTAVLMLIVCAIIWAIASASGNYQAATKARTGLLVAVGAAALSGAGVAWLNFLLDVGTRL
;
A
#
# COMPACT_ATOMS: atom_id res chain seq x y z
N MET A 1 -45.74 5.18 12.04
CA MET A 1 -44.56 5.81 11.42
C MET A 1 -43.58 4.70 11.13
N ASP A 2 -43.63 4.14 9.92
CA ASP A 2 -42.70 3.12 9.45
C ASP A 2 -41.31 3.73 9.28
N VAL A 3 -40.46 3.56 10.29
CA VAL A 3 -39.03 3.85 10.17
C VAL A 3 -38.42 2.68 9.42
N PHE A 4 -38.38 2.78 8.10
CA PHE A 4 -37.57 1.91 7.27
C PHE A 4 -36.09 2.30 7.41
N PRO A 5 -35.17 1.33 7.50
CA PRO A 5 -33.74 1.61 7.47
C PRO A 5 -33.35 2.31 6.16
N ASP A 6 -32.70 3.47 6.26
CA ASP A 6 -32.13 4.18 5.12
C ASP A 6 -30.90 3.41 4.63
N PHE A 7 -31.08 2.67 3.53
CA PHE A 7 -30.00 1.97 2.84
C PHE A 7 -29.24 2.90 1.87
N GLY A 8 -29.49 4.20 1.89
CA GLY A 8 -28.82 5.18 1.04
C GLY A 8 -27.30 5.16 1.25
N GLY A 9 -26.84 4.93 2.48
CA GLY A 9 -25.42 4.77 2.81
C GLY A 9 -24.76 3.49 2.26
N VAL A 10 -25.51 2.38 2.12
CA VAL A 10 -24.98 1.12 1.54
C VAL A 10 -25.07 1.09 0.01
N GLY A 11 -25.95 1.90 -0.59
CA GLY A 11 -26.04 2.05 -2.05
C GLY A 11 -24.75 2.58 -2.69
N GLY A 12 -24.02 3.45 -1.99
CA GLY A 12 -22.73 4.00 -2.44
C GLY A 12 -21.51 3.12 -2.17
N ALA A 13 -21.69 1.94 -1.57
CA ALA A 13 -20.57 1.05 -1.23
C ALA A 13 -19.79 0.56 -2.47
N ALA A 14 -20.47 0.42 -3.62
CA ALA A 14 -19.85 0.05 -4.88
C ALA A 14 -18.88 1.12 -5.40
N ASP A 15 -19.28 2.40 -5.35
CA ASP A 15 -18.44 3.53 -5.71
C ASP A 15 -17.25 3.67 -4.75
N LEU A 16 -17.48 3.55 -3.44
CA LEU A 16 -16.40 3.57 -2.44
C LEU A 16 -15.38 2.44 -2.68
N ARG A 17 -15.85 1.23 -3.00
CA ARG A 17 -14.98 0.10 -3.33
C ARG A 17 -14.14 0.37 -4.58
N SER A 18 -14.73 0.99 -5.60
CA SER A 18 -14.06 1.38 -6.84
C SER A 18 -12.96 2.42 -6.59
N ILE A 19 -13.27 3.47 -5.82
CA ILE A 19 -12.33 4.53 -5.44
C ILE A 19 -11.17 3.96 -4.60
N VAL A 20 -11.46 3.12 -3.61
CA VAL A 20 -10.43 2.47 -2.78
C VAL A 20 -9.54 1.55 -3.62
N GLY A 21 -10.13 0.80 -4.56
CA GLY A 21 -9.38 -0.03 -5.50
C GLY A 21 -8.41 0.79 -6.36
N ALA A 22 -8.87 1.94 -6.88
CA ALA A 22 -8.05 2.86 -7.66
C ALA A 22 -6.90 3.45 -6.83
N LEU A 23 -7.17 3.87 -5.60
CA LEU A 23 -6.15 4.40 -4.68
C LEU A 23 -5.09 3.35 -4.32
N LEU A 24 -5.48 2.09 -4.09
CA LEU A 24 -4.53 1.01 -3.84
C LEU A 24 -3.62 0.73 -5.04
N MET A 25 -4.16 0.76 -6.25
CA MET A 25 -3.38 0.67 -7.49
C MET A 25 -2.32 1.78 -7.54
N PHE A 26 -2.72 3.02 -7.25
CA PHE A 26 -1.82 4.16 -7.25
C PHE A 26 -0.68 4.01 -6.22
N VAL A 27 -1.01 3.58 -5.00
CA VAL A 27 -0.02 3.34 -3.93
C VAL A 27 0.92 2.20 -4.30
N LEU A 28 0.41 1.10 -4.84
CA LEU A 28 1.23 -0.04 -5.26
C LEU A 28 2.21 0.36 -6.37
N VAL A 29 1.73 1.08 -7.38
CA VAL A 29 2.56 1.55 -8.51
C VAL A 29 3.64 2.51 -8.02
N THR A 30 3.30 3.49 -7.18
CA THR A 30 4.31 4.43 -6.63
C THR A 30 5.32 3.73 -5.72
N ALA A 31 4.91 2.74 -4.92
CA ALA A 31 5.82 1.94 -4.11
C ALA A 31 6.81 1.14 -4.97
N VAL A 32 6.34 0.50 -6.05
CA VAL A 32 7.19 -0.24 -6.99
C VAL A 32 8.18 0.68 -7.71
N LEU A 33 7.73 1.85 -8.18
CA LEU A 33 8.61 2.83 -8.81
C LEU A 33 9.73 3.28 -7.87
N MET A 34 9.42 3.54 -6.60
CA MET A 34 10.44 3.90 -5.60
C MET A 34 11.42 2.76 -5.31
N LEU A 35 10.98 1.50 -5.30
CA LEU A 35 11.87 0.34 -5.18
C LEU A 35 12.85 0.25 -6.34
N ILE A 36 12.37 0.46 -7.58
CA ILE A 36 13.22 0.42 -8.78
C ILE A 36 14.30 1.51 -8.72
N VAL A 37 13.92 2.75 -8.38
CA VAL A 37 14.88 3.86 -8.22
C VAL A 37 15.94 3.52 -7.17
N CYS A 38 15.53 2.97 -6.04
CA CYS A 38 16.46 2.61 -4.98
C CYS A 38 17.43 1.49 -5.38
N ALA A 39 16.94 0.48 -6.12
CA ALA A 39 17.77 -0.61 -6.64
C ALA A 39 18.82 -0.12 -7.67
N ILE A 40 18.44 0.82 -8.55
CA ILE A 40 19.35 1.42 -9.52
C ILE A 40 20.47 2.19 -8.82
N ILE A 41 20.13 3.03 -7.83
CA ILE A 41 21.12 3.82 -7.07
C ILE A 41 22.06 2.88 -6.29
N TRP A 42 21.53 1.79 -5.72
CA TRP A 42 22.35 0.79 -5.04
C TRP A 42 23.33 0.10 -5.99
N ALA A 43 22.87 -0.32 -7.18
CA ALA A 43 23.72 -0.94 -8.20
C ALA A 43 24.86 0.00 -8.65
N ILE A 44 24.56 1.25 -8.97
CA ILE A 44 25.55 2.25 -9.40
C ILE A 44 26.55 2.56 -8.27
N ALA A 45 26.07 2.73 -7.04
CA ALA A 45 26.93 3.01 -5.88
C ALA A 45 27.83 1.83 -5.52
N SER A 46 27.34 0.60 -5.65
CA SER A 46 28.12 -0.62 -5.39
C SER A 46 29.22 -0.84 -6.45
N ALA A 47 28.97 -0.50 -7.72
CA ALA A 47 29.95 -0.58 -8.79
C ALA A 47 31.04 0.51 -8.71
N SER A 48 30.73 1.67 -8.09
CA SER A 48 31.62 2.83 -8.02
C SER A 48 32.55 2.84 -6.77
N GLY A 49 32.47 1.84 -5.88
CA GLY A 49 33.30 1.76 -4.67
C GLY A 49 32.98 2.81 -3.58
N ASN A 50 31.86 3.54 -3.71
CA ASN A 50 31.47 4.61 -2.79
C ASN A 50 30.55 4.07 -1.66
N TYR A 51 31.16 3.59 -0.58
CA TYR A 51 30.49 2.95 0.57
C TYR A 51 29.40 3.81 1.24
N GLN A 52 29.53 5.15 1.23
CA GLN A 52 28.54 6.06 1.80
C GLN A 52 27.23 6.09 1.00
N ALA A 53 27.31 6.09 -0.33
CA ALA A 53 26.13 6.03 -1.19
C ALA A 53 25.47 4.63 -1.17
N ALA A 54 26.28 3.56 -1.13
CA ALA A 54 25.76 2.20 -1.04
C ALA A 54 24.98 1.94 0.26
N THR A 55 25.43 2.53 1.38
CA THR A 55 24.75 2.41 2.68
C THR A 55 23.44 3.21 2.71
N LYS A 56 23.42 4.45 2.18
CA LYS A 56 22.19 5.24 2.05
C LYS A 56 21.16 4.60 1.10
N ALA A 57 21.62 3.95 0.04
CA ALA A 57 20.74 3.23 -0.88
C ALA A 57 20.12 1.98 -0.21
N ARG A 58 20.87 1.24 0.63
CA ARG A 58 20.31 0.13 1.41
C ARG A 58 19.22 0.56 2.38
N THR A 59 19.40 1.66 3.11
CA THR A 59 18.36 2.18 4.01
C THR A 59 17.13 2.68 3.25
N GLY A 60 17.32 3.34 2.10
CA GLY A 60 16.20 3.71 1.21
C GLY A 60 15.41 2.49 0.72
N LEU A 61 16.10 1.39 0.40
CA LEU A 61 15.47 0.16 -0.08
C LEU A 61 14.62 -0.47 1.03
N LEU A 62 15.16 -0.55 2.25
CA LEU A 62 14.43 -1.09 3.41
C LEU A 62 13.17 -0.27 3.74
N VAL A 63 13.25 1.07 3.65
CA VAL A 63 12.07 1.94 3.85
C VAL A 63 11.03 1.74 2.76
N ALA A 64 11.44 1.61 1.50
CA ALA A 64 10.53 1.35 0.38
C ALA A 64 9.85 -0.04 0.51
N VAL A 65 10.60 -1.07 0.91
CA VAL A 65 10.06 -2.40 1.22
C VAL A 65 9.07 -2.32 2.40
N GLY A 66 9.42 -1.59 3.46
CA GLY A 66 8.55 -1.38 4.61
C GLY A 66 7.24 -0.68 4.25
N ALA A 67 7.29 0.36 3.40
CA ALA A 67 6.12 1.06 2.91
C ALA A 67 5.22 0.17 2.03
N ALA A 68 5.82 -0.63 1.14
CA ALA A 68 5.08 -1.59 0.31
C ALA A 68 4.40 -2.67 1.16
N ALA A 69 5.13 -3.23 2.14
CA ALA A 69 4.59 -4.23 3.07
C ALA A 69 3.46 -3.67 3.92
N LEU A 70 3.58 -2.43 4.43
CA LEU A 70 2.55 -1.76 5.22
C LEU A 70 1.27 -1.52 4.40
N SER A 71 1.41 -1.07 3.15
CA SER A 71 0.28 -0.87 2.24
C SER A 71 -0.49 -2.17 1.99
N GLY A 72 0.22 -3.28 1.72
CA GLY A 72 -0.41 -4.60 1.53
C GLY A 72 -1.02 -5.17 2.82
N ALA A 73 -0.31 -5.06 3.95
CA ALA A 73 -0.77 -5.55 5.24
C ALA A 73 -2.02 -4.82 5.73
N GLY A 74 -2.15 -3.52 5.45
CA GLY A 74 -3.35 -2.75 5.77
C GLY A 74 -4.61 -3.30 5.08
N VAL A 75 -4.51 -3.70 3.80
CA VAL A 75 -5.64 -4.31 3.07
C VAL A 75 -6.00 -5.67 3.64
N ALA A 76 -5.00 -6.51 3.94
CA ALA A 76 -5.21 -7.84 4.52
C ALA A 76 -5.88 -7.75 5.91
N TRP A 77 -5.47 -6.79 6.73
CA TRP A 77 -6.04 -6.56 8.06
C TRP A 77 -7.49 -6.07 7.98
N LEU A 78 -7.81 -5.12 7.10
CA LEU A 78 -9.19 -4.68 6.88
C LEU A 78 -10.08 -5.84 6.43
N ASN A 79 -9.58 -6.71 5.57
CA ASN A 79 -10.31 -7.91 5.12
C ASN A 79 -10.57 -8.87 6.29
N PHE A 80 -9.58 -9.07 7.17
CA PHE A 80 -9.75 -9.86 8.39
C PHE A 80 -10.80 -9.27 9.33
N LEU A 81 -10.77 -7.95 9.57
CA LEU A 81 -11.76 -7.29 10.45
C LEU A 81 -13.19 -7.39 9.90
N LEU A 82 -13.35 -7.28 8.59
CA LEU A 82 -14.64 -7.49 7.92
C LEU A 82 -15.13 -8.93 8.06
N ASP A 83 -14.24 -9.92 7.89
CA ASP A 83 -14.56 -11.35 8.07
C ASP A 83 -14.92 -11.70 9.52
N VAL A 84 -14.26 -11.10 10.51
CA VAL A 84 -14.65 -11.27 11.91
C VAL A 84 -16.01 -10.65 12.19
N GLY A 85 -16.28 -9.45 11.65
CA GLY A 85 -17.54 -8.74 11.84
C GLY A 85 -18.75 -9.39 11.16
N THR A 86 -18.55 -10.18 10.10
CA THR A 86 -19.64 -10.97 9.48
C THR A 86 -19.92 -12.29 10.20
N ARG A 87 -19.01 -12.75 11.06
CA ARG A 87 -19.13 -14.00 11.82
C ARG A 87 -19.69 -13.80 13.24
N LEU A 88 -19.68 -12.57 13.75
CA LEU A 88 -20.37 -12.17 14.98
C LEU A 88 -21.78 -11.66 14.69
#